data_AF-A0A7Y6UBV5-F1
#
_entry.id   AF-A0A7Y6UBV5-F1
#
_cell.length_a   1.000
_cell.length_b   1.000
_cell.length_c   1.000
_cell.angle_alpha   90.00
_cell.angle_beta   90.00
_cell.angle_gamma   90.00
#
_symmetry.space_group_name_H-M   'P 1'
#
loop_
_entity.id
_entity.type
_entity.pdbx_description
1 polymer ?
#
loop_
_entity_poly.entity_id
_entity_poly.type
_entity_poly.pdbx_seq_one_letter_code
_entity_poly.pdbx_strand_id
1 'polypeptide(L)'
;PAQGKALKLVPFFRLHNSRYAVYFRQASEEQFKAIQEEMATAERKATELANQTIDLIFPGEQQPESDHGIQYEQAETGTNKDRHFRRAKGWFGYQLKVKEEASRILITIRKDDRNKVAILLNNEKLAIHPTISEADKDGFITLSYVLPQKLNTGSCPIRFIPDGT
;
A
#
# COMPACT_ATOMS: atom_id res chain seq x y z
N PRO A 1 -6.96 -22.87 -11.85
CA PRO A 1 -7.15 -24.33 -12.06
C PRO A 1 -7.50 -24.62 -13.53
N ALA A 2 -6.89 -25.66 -14.12
CA ALA A 2 -7.34 -26.18 -15.41
C ALA A 2 -8.77 -26.71 -15.27
N GLN A 3 -9.67 -26.33 -16.18
CA GLN A 3 -11.06 -26.81 -16.19
C GLN A 3 -11.08 -28.35 -16.18
N GLY A 4 -11.82 -28.95 -15.23
CA GLY A 4 -12.13 -30.39 -15.22
C GLY A 4 -11.31 -31.29 -14.29
N LYS A 5 -10.34 -30.79 -13.51
CA LYS A 5 -9.67 -31.60 -12.48
C LYS A 5 -10.28 -31.36 -11.09
N ALA A 6 -10.65 -32.44 -10.41
CA ALA A 6 -11.10 -32.39 -9.01
C ALA A 6 -10.00 -31.82 -8.11
N LEU A 7 -10.38 -30.94 -7.18
CA LEU A 7 -9.46 -30.38 -6.20
C LEU A 7 -8.99 -31.47 -5.23
N LYS A 8 -7.67 -31.64 -5.11
CA LYS A 8 -7.08 -32.55 -4.12
C LYS A 8 -6.86 -31.81 -2.82
N LEU A 9 -7.70 -32.09 -1.83
CA LEU A 9 -7.58 -31.56 -0.47
C LEU A 9 -6.71 -32.50 0.36
N VAL A 10 -5.74 -31.94 1.10
CA VAL A 10 -4.91 -32.66 2.06
C VAL A 10 -4.93 -31.91 3.40
N PRO A 11 -4.69 -32.58 4.53
CA PRO A 11 -4.55 -31.90 5.81
C PRO A 11 -3.49 -30.79 5.73
N PHE A 12 -3.83 -29.58 6.18
CA PHE A 12 -3.01 -28.38 5.99
C PHE A 12 -1.58 -28.55 6.53
N PHE A 13 -1.41 -29.24 7.66
CA PHE A 13 -0.09 -29.50 8.25
C PHE A 13 0.85 -30.33 7.37
N ARG A 14 0.36 -30.95 6.28
CA ARG A 14 1.17 -31.70 5.31
C ARG A 14 1.52 -30.90 4.07
N LEU A 15 1.00 -29.68 3.93
CA LEU A 15 1.26 -28.80 2.80
C LEU A 15 2.48 -27.93 3.10
N HIS A 16 3.57 -28.18 2.37
CA HIS A 16 4.81 -27.41 2.46
C HIS A 16 5.29 -27.03 1.06
N ASN A 17 5.99 -25.91 0.94
CA ASN A 17 6.66 -25.46 -0.28
C ASN A 17 5.76 -25.38 -1.53
N SER A 18 4.46 -25.11 -1.35
CA SER A 18 3.50 -24.95 -2.44
C SER A 18 2.51 -23.85 -2.11
N ARG A 19 1.98 -23.18 -3.15
CA ARG A 19 0.85 -22.27 -2.98
C ARG A 19 -0.40 -23.07 -2.67
N TYR A 20 -1.11 -22.69 -1.61
CA TYR A 20 -2.31 -23.38 -1.14
C TYR A 20 -3.47 -22.40 -0.93
N ALA A 21 -4.69 -22.93 -0.90
CA ALA A 21 -5.88 -22.23 -0.48
C ALA A 21 -6.49 -22.98 0.71
N VAL A 22 -6.72 -22.27 1.82
CA VAL A 22 -7.40 -22.82 3.01
C VAL A 22 -8.89 -22.48 2.97
N TYR A 23 -9.21 -21.23 2.60
CA TYR A 23 -10.57 -20.75 2.45
C TYR A 23 -10.96 -20.72 0.97
N PHE A 24 -12.11 -21.32 0.65
CA PHE A 24 -12.72 -21.27 -0.67
C PHE A 24 -13.90 -20.32 -0.64
N ARG A 25 -13.92 -19.37 -1.58
CA ARG A 25 -15.06 -18.46 -1.72
C ARG A 25 -16.18 -19.17 -2.48
N GLN A 26 -17.37 -19.17 -1.91
CA GLN A 26 -18.58 -19.68 -2.55
C GLN A 26 -19.25 -18.56 -3.35
N ALA A 27 -19.73 -18.87 -4.55
CA ALA A 27 -20.53 -17.98 -5.39
C ALA A 27 -21.70 -18.78 -6.00
N SER A 28 -22.83 -18.14 -6.26
CA SER A 28 -23.94 -18.76 -7.00
C SER A 28 -23.59 -18.85 -8.50
N GLU A 29 -24.24 -19.75 -9.24
CA GLU A 29 -23.95 -19.95 -10.67
C GLU A 29 -24.18 -18.67 -11.49
N GLU A 30 -25.20 -17.89 -11.14
CA GLU A 30 -25.55 -16.64 -11.82
C GLU A 30 -24.52 -15.53 -11.59
N GLN A 31 -23.92 -15.50 -10.39
CA GLN A 31 -22.92 -14.51 -10.01
C GLN A 31 -21.49 -14.96 -10.33
N PHE A 32 -21.29 -16.25 -10.62
CA PHE A 32 -19.96 -16.85 -10.77
C PHE A 32 -19.11 -16.15 -11.83
N LYS A 33 -19.67 -15.90 -13.03
CA LYS A 33 -18.93 -15.23 -14.12
C LYS A 33 -18.53 -13.80 -13.76
N ALA A 34 -19.47 -13.02 -13.20
CA ALA A 34 -19.20 -11.63 -12.82
C ALA A 34 -18.16 -11.53 -11.70
N ILE A 35 -18.28 -12.36 -10.67
CA ILE A 35 -17.31 -12.42 -9.55
C ILE A 35 -15.95 -12.88 -10.06
N GLN A 36 -15.90 -13.88 -10.93
CA GLN A 36 -14.64 -14.40 -11.48
C GLN A 36 -13.91 -13.33 -12.31
N GLU A 37 -14.62 -12.58 -13.16
CA GLU A 37 -14.04 -11.51 -13.97
C GLU A 37 -13.60 -10.32 -13.12
N GLU A 38 -14.41 -9.90 -12.13
CA GLU A 38 -14.05 -8.84 -11.18
C GLU A 38 -12.79 -9.23 -10.40
N MET A 39 -12.75 -10.45 -9.86
CA MET A 39 -11.60 -10.97 -9.11
C MET A 39 -10.35 -11.09 -9.96
N ALA A 40 -10.45 -11.70 -11.15
CA ALA A 40 -9.31 -11.83 -12.04
C ALA A 40 -8.73 -10.46 -12.41
N THR A 41 -9.60 -9.48 -12.63
CA THR A 41 -9.17 -8.10 -12.92
C THR A 41 -8.53 -7.43 -11.71
N ALA A 42 -9.12 -7.58 -10.52
CA ALA A 42 -8.60 -7.00 -9.28
C ALA A 42 -7.27 -7.64 -8.85
N GLU A 43 -7.17 -8.97 -8.86
CA GLU A 43 -5.94 -9.70 -8.56
C GLU A 43 -4.83 -9.38 -9.56
N ARG A 44 -5.16 -9.30 -10.86
CA ARG A 44 -4.18 -8.89 -11.88
C ARG A 44 -3.64 -7.50 -11.60
N LYS A 45 -4.52 -6.52 -11.37
CA LYS A 45 -4.10 -5.14 -11.03
C LYS A 45 -3.27 -5.08 -9.75
N ALA A 46 -3.66 -5.81 -8.71
CA ALA A 46 -2.92 -5.87 -7.45
C ALA A 46 -1.54 -6.51 -7.64
N THR A 47 -1.45 -7.58 -8.43
CA THR A 47 -0.19 -8.26 -8.75
C THR A 47 0.72 -7.38 -9.60
N GLU A 48 0.18 -6.69 -10.61
CA GLU A 48 0.92 -5.73 -11.42
C GLU A 48 1.49 -4.60 -10.56
N LEU A 49 0.69 -4.05 -9.65
CA LEU A 49 1.13 -3.02 -8.71
C LEU A 49 2.24 -3.54 -7.78
N ALA A 50 2.05 -4.72 -7.19
CA ALA A 50 3.04 -5.34 -6.32
C ALA A 50 4.37 -5.59 -7.05
N ASN A 51 4.33 -6.04 -8.31
CA ASN A 51 5.52 -6.26 -9.13
C ASN A 51 6.25 -4.95 -9.50
N GLN A 52 5.52 -3.83 -9.53
CA GLN A 52 6.08 -2.49 -9.78
C GLN A 52 6.48 -1.76 -8.48
N THR A 53 6.22 -2.36 -7.31
CA THR A 53 6.49 -1.74 -6.01
C THR A 53 7.94 -2.02 -5.60
N ILE A 54 8.75 -0.97 -5.54
CA ILE A 54 10.17 -1.04 -5.18
C ILE A 54 10.34 -1.13 -3.66
N ASP A 55 9.54 -0.36 -2.93
CA ASP A 55 9.55 -0.29 -1.48
C ASP A 55 8.13 -0.08 -0.93
N LEU A 56 7.84 -0.60 0.26
CA LEU A 56 6.52 -0.58 0.86
C LEU A 56 6.59 -0.42 2.38
N ILE A 57 5.90 0.58 2.90
CA ILE A 57 5.84 0.89 4.33
C ILE A 57 4.37 0.87 4.76
N PHE A 58 4.10 0.21 5.88
CA PHE A 58 2.80 0.24 6.56
C PHE A 58 2.94 1.09 7.84
N PRO A 59 2.58 2.40 7.80
CA PRO A 59 2.67 3.26 8.97
C PRO A 59 1.80 2.74 10.12
N GLY A 60 2.34 2.75 11.34
CA GLY A 60 1.71 2.22 12.55
C GLY A 60 2.04 0.76 12.86
N GLU A 61 2.68 0.03 11.94
CA GLU A 61 3.20 -1.32 12.21
C GLU A 61 4.67 -1.28 12.63
N GLN A 62 5.01 -1.90 13.77
CA GLN A 62 6.35 -1.77 14.35
C GLN A 62 7.48 -2.26 13.45
N GLN A 63 7.32 -3.43 12.82
CA GLN A 63 8.40 -4.03 12.03
C GLN A 63 8.67 -3.25 10.73
N PRO A 64 7.66 -2.91 9.89
CA PRO A 64 7.87 -2.05 8.74
C PRO A 64 8.49 -0.70 9.11
N GLU A 65 8.03 -0.06 10.18
CA GLU A 65 8.57 1.26 10.56
C GLU A 65 10.04 1.20 11.01
N SER A 66 10.39 0.20 11.84
CA SER A 66 11.77 0.00 12.27
C SER A 66 12.70 -0.31 11.09
N ASP A 67 12.26 -1.17 10.17
CA ASP A 67 13.05 -1.54 8.99
C ASP A 67 13.33 -0.33 8.08
N HIS A 68 12.50 0.71 8.13
CA HIS A 68 12.66 1.95 7.36
C HIS A 68 13.17 3.13 8.21
N GLY A 69 13.75 2.86 9.38
CA GLY A 69 14.42 3.88 10.17
C GLY A 69 13.50 5.03 10.58
N ILE A 70 12.28 4.71 11.02
CA ILE A 70 11.28 5.67 11.49
C ILE A 70 11.89 6.72 12.43
N GLN A 71 11.62 7.99 12.13
CA GLN A 71 11.91 9.14 12.99
C GLN A 71 10.64 9.98 13.13
N TYR A 72 10.38 10.53 14.31
CA TYR A 72 9.18 11.33 14.53
C TYR A 72 9.28 12.29 15.70
N GLU A 73 8.40 13.28 15.68
CA GLU A 73 8.18 14.26 16.73
C GLU A 73 6.67 14.52 16.86
N GLN A 74 6.14 14.43 18.08
CA GLN A 74 4.71 14.60 18.37
C GLN A 74 3.81 13.78 17.43
N ALA A 75 4.16 12.49 17.26
CA ALA A 75 3.45 11.56 16.39
C ALA A 75 2.72 10.47 17.19
N GLU A 76 1.62 9.98 16.63
CA GLU A 76 0.83 8.90 17.17
C GLU A 76 0.46 7.89 16.07
N THR A 77 0.17 6.68 16.50
CA THR A 77 -0.26 5.57 15.65
C THR A 77 -1.67 5.14 16.04
N GLY A 78 -2.41 4.56 15.11
CA GLY A 78 -3.72 4.00 15.40
C GLY A 78 -4.16 3.03 14.32
N THR A 79 -5.42 2.60 14.42
CA THR A 79 -6.06 1.73 13.44
C THR A 79 -7.40 2.33 13.04
N ASN A 80 -7.70 2.34 11.75
CA ASN A 80 -9.01 2.72 11.22
C ASN A 80 -9.45 1.69 10.18
N LYS A 81 -10.61 1.06 10.39
CA LYS A 81 -11.13 0.00 9.52
C LYS A 81 -10.07 -1.07 9.21
N ASP A 82 -9.46 -1.61 10.28
CA ASP A 82 -8.41 -2.63 10.22
C ASP A 82 -7.13 -2.23 9.45
N ARG A 83 -6.94 -0.94 9.15
CA ARG A 83 -5.69 -0.40 8.59
C ARG A 83 -4.95 0.43 9.61
N HIS A 84 -3.67 0.12 9.82
CA HIS A 84 -2.79 0.92 10.66
C HIS A 84 -2.48 2.27 9.98
N PHE A 85 -2.29 3.30 10.81
CA PHE A 85 -1.85 4.61 10.34
C PHE A 85 -0.89 5.25 11.34
N ARG A 86 -0.15 6.25 10.84
CA ARG A 86 0.62 7.20 11.65
C ARG A 86 0.23 8.63 11.26
N ARG A 87 0.14 9.50 12.26
CA ARG A 87 -0.04 10.96 12.07
C ARG A 87 0.79 11.73 13.08
N ALA A 88 1.07 13.00 12.81
CA ALA A 88 1.84 13.85 13.72
C ALA A 88 1.33 15.28 13.75
N LYS A 89 1.47 15.93 14.92
CA LYS A 89 1.39 17.40 15.06
C LYS A 89 2.74 18.08 14.82
N GLY A 90 3.84 17.34 14.98
CA GLY A 90 5.19 17.76 14.62
C GLY A 90 5.56 17.21 13.24
N TRP A 91 6.13 16.02 13.19
CA TRP A 91 6.47 15.34 11.94
C TRP A 91 6.73 13.85 12.15
N PHE A 92 6.75 13.09 11.05
CA PHE A 92 7.34 11.75 11.02
C PHE A 92 7.98 11.48 9.66
N GLY A 93 8.93 10.55 9.58
CA GLY A 93 9.62 10.25 8.34
C GLY A 93 10.33 8.90 8.36
N TYR A 94 10.68 8.45 7.16
CA TYR A 94 11.29 7.15 6.89
C TYR A 94 12.44 7.27 5.91
N GLN A 95 13.26 6.23 5.82
CA GLN A 95 14.26 6.02 4.79
C GLN A 95 13.70 5.04 3.75
N LEU A 96 13.33 5.55 2.58
CA LEU A 96 12.90 4.72 1.45
C LEU A 96 14.11 3.94 0.91
N LYS A 97 13.94 2.63 0.72
CA LYS A 97 14.93 1.72 0.16
C LYS A 97 14.70 1.55 -1.34
N VAL A 98 15.28 2.44 -2.12
CA VAL A 98 15.17 2.44 -3.57
C VAL A 98 16.13 1.39 -4.13
N LYS A 99 15.62 0.18 -4.43
CA LYS A 99 16.44 -0.92 -4.99
C LYS A 99 16.66 -0.76 -6.49
N GLU A 100 15.67 -0.20 -7.17
CA GLU A 100 15.67 0.12 -8.60
C GLU A 100 15.12 1.53 -8.80
N GLU A 101 15.33 2.14 -9.96
CA GLU A 101 14.86 3.51 -10.21
C GLU A 101 13.35 3.66 -9.97
N ALA A 102 12.96 4.61 -9.10
CA ALA A 102 11.54 4.87 -8.79
C ALA A 102 11.06 6.17 -9.43
N SER A 103 9.89 6.15 -10.08
CA SER A 103 9.29 7.31 -10.74
C SER A 103 8.00 7.81 -10.08
N ARG A 104 7.48 7.10 -9.08
CA ARG A 104 6.20 7.41 -8.45
C ARG A 104 6.24 7.13 -6.95
N ILE A 105 5.47 7.91 -6.20
CA ILE A 105 5.15 7.67 -4.79
C ILE A 105 3.64 7.56 -4.65
N LEU A 106 3.19 6.51 -3.98
CA LEU A 106 1.78 6.27 -3.67
C LEU A 106 1.56 6.43 -2.17
N ILE A 107 0.57 7.24 -1.78
CA ILE A 107 0.21 7.47 -0.38
C ILE A 107 -1.28 7.25 -0.22
N THR A 108 -1.66 6.34 0.67
CA THR A 108 -3.07 6.06 0.97
C THR A 108 -3.51 6.88 2.18
N ILE A 109 -4.60 7.63 2.02
CA ILE A 109 -5.20 8.44 3.09
C ILE A 109 -6.72 8.23 3.16
N ARG A 110 -7.32 8.67 4.25
CA ARG A 110 -8.77 8.80 4.40
C ARG A 110 -9.27 9.99 3.57
N LYS A 111 -10.30 9.78 2.75
CA LYS A 111 -10.87 10.83 1.88
C LYS A 111 -11.45 12.01 2.67
N ASP A 112 -11.98 11.74 3.85
CA ASP A 112 -12.63 12.69 4.76
C ASP A 112 -11.67 13.28 5.80
N ASP A 113 -10.38 12.91 5.77
CA ASP A 113 -9.38 13.52 6.65
C ASP A 113 -9.15 14.97 6.22
N ARG A 114 -9.31 15.88 7.19
CA ARG A 114 -9.13 17.32 7.00
C ARG A 114 -7.70 17.76 7.27
N ASN A 115 -6.86 16.89 7.83
CA ASN A 115 -5.46 17.19 8.09
C ASN A 115 -4.70 17.26 6.76
N LYS A 116 -4.24 18.46 6.41
CA LYS A 116 -3.35 18.63 5.28
C LYS A 116 -1.93 18.28 5.71
N VAL A 117 -1.24 17.52 4.87
CA VAL A 117 0.12 17.04 5.12
C VAL A 117 1.00 17.48 3.95
N ALA A 118 2.13 18.12 4.24
CA ALA A 118 3.18 18.36 3.27
C ALA A 118 4.18 17.21 3.33
N ILE A 119 4.58 16.75 2.15
CA ILE A 119 5.56 15.68 1.98
C ILE A 119 6.87 16.30 1.53
N LEU A 120 7.96 15.95 2.20
CA LEU A 120 9.31 16.31 1.82
C LEU A 120 10.04 15.05 1.39
N LEU A 121 10.70 15.11 0.24
CA LEU A 121 11.54 14.04 -0.30
C LEU A 121 12.95 14.61 -0.43
N ASN A 122 13.97 14.00 0.17
CA ASN A 122 15.32 14.59 0.27
C ASN A 122 15.32 16.02 0.87
N ASN A 123 14.43 16.29 1.83
CA ASN A 123 14.18 17.61 2.43
C ASN A 123 13.61 18.68 1.47
N GLU A 124 13.24 18.33 0.24
CA GLU A 124 12.55 19.22 -0.69
C GLU A 124 11.04 18.95 -0.67
N LYS A 125 10.23 20.01 -0.59
CA LYS A 125 8.76 19.87 -0.59
C LYS A 125 8.30 19.32 -1.94
N LEU A 126 7.55 18.21 -1.91
CA LEU A 126 6.94 17.63 -3.09
C LEU A 126 5.72 18.47 -3.51
N ALA A 127 5.97 19.53 -4.28
CA ALA A 127 4.97 20.52 -4.70
C ALA A 127 4.09 20.06 -5.87
N ILE A 128 4.16 18.79 -6.26
CA ILE A 128 3.44 18.24 -7.41
C ILE A 128 2.02 17.86 -7.00
N HIS A 129 1.05 18.21 -7.83
CA HIS A 129 -0.33 17.76 -7.63
C HIS A 129 -0.46 16.25 -7.89
N PRO A 130 -0.91 15.46 -6.91
CA PRO A 130 -1.09 14.03 -7.12
C PRO A 130 -2.33 13.77 -7.99
N THR A 131 -2.30 12.67 -8.74
CA THR A 131 -3.54 12.07 -9.23
C THR A 131 -4.22 11.34 -8.07
N ILE A 132 -5.53 11.53 -7.91
CA ILE A 132 -6.30 10.95 -6.80
C ILE A 132 -7.16 9.80 -7.34
N SER A 133 -7.07 8.63 -6.73
CA SER A 133 -7.93 7.50 -7.07
C SER A 133 -9.38 7.73 -6.63
N GLU A 134 -10.30 6.91 -7.15
CA GLU A 134 -11.59 6.74 -6.49
C GLU A 134 -11.40 6.18 -5.07
N ALA A 135 -12.38 6.45 -4.20
CA ALA A 135 -12.37 5.90 -2.86
C ALA A 135 -12.69 4.41 -2.91
N ASP A 136 -11.95 3.61 -2.15
CA ASP A 136 -12.30 2.20 -1.95
C ASP A 136 -13.59 2.07 -1.12
N LYS A 137 -14.06 0.82 -0.95
CA LYS A 137 -15.26 0.48 -0.17
C LYS A 137 -15.19 1.01 1.27
N ASP A 138 -13.99 1.24 1.77
CA ASP A 138 -13.75 1.73 3.11
C ASP A 138 -13.60 3.25 3.19
N GLY A 139 -13.46 3.96 2.08
CA GLY A 139 -13.33 5.42 2.03
C GLY A 139 -11.89 5.91 2.00
N PHE A 140 -10.93 5.04 1.67
CA PHE A 140 -9.55 5.42 1.44
C PHE A 140 -9.31 5.79 -0.02
N ILE A 141 -8.50 6.81 -0.24
CA ILE A 141 -8.02 7.25 -1.55
C ILE A 141 -6.50 7.11 -1.61
N THR A 142 -5.98 6.85 -2.81
CA THR A 142 -4.54 6.82 -3.06
C THR A 142 -4.14 8.07 -3.83
N LEU A 143 -3.24 8.84 -3.23
CA LEU A 143 -2.54 9.97 -3.86
C LEU A 143 -1.33 9.43 -4.61
N SER A 144 -1.29 9.66 -5.92
CA SER A 144 -0.16 9.24 -6.75
C SER A 144 0.63 10.44 -7.24
N TYR A 145 1.85 10.57 -6.73
CA TYR A 145 2.81 11.60 -7.14
C TYR A 145 3.73 11.02 -8.21
N VAL A 146 3.71 11.61 -9.41
CA VAL A 146 4.72 11.32 -10.44
C VAL A 146 5.91 12.23 -10.17
N LEU A 147 7.08 11.63 -9.96
CA LEU A 147 8.29 12.38 -9.64
C LEU A 147 8.86 13.04 -10.90
N PRO A 148 9.32 14.29 -10.83
CA PRO A 148 9.85 15.01 -12.00
C PRO A 148 11.22 14.45 -12.39
N GLN A 149 11.98 13.97 -11.41
CA GLN A 149 13.21 13.23 -11.55
C GLN A 149 13.04 11.89 -10.81
N LYS A 150 13.47 10.81 -11.46
CA LYS A 150 13.45 9.48 -10.83
C LYS A 150 14.37 9.46 -9.61
N LEU A 151 14.00 8.70 -8.60
CA LEU A 151 14.89 8.37 -7.50
C LEU A 151 15.88 7.32 -7.96
N ASN A 152 17.17 7.59 -7.74
CA ASN A 152 18.24 6.63 -7.98
C ASN A 152 18.29 5.59 -6.87
N THR A 153 18.91 4.44 -7.16
CA THR A 153 19.15 3.39 -6.17
C THR A 153 19.87 3.94 -4.94
N GLY A 154 19.38 3.59 -3.75
CA GLY A 154 19.94 4.05 -2.48
C GLY A 154 18.88 4.30 -1.41
N SER A 155 19.25 5.10 -0.41
CA SER A 155 18.35 5.54 0.66
C SER A 155 17.83 6.94 0.35
N CYS A 156 16.52 7.14 0.39
CA CYS A 156 15.90 8.45 0.19
C CYS A 156 15.02 8.81 1.39
N PRO A 157 15.36 9.83 2.20
CA PRO A 157 14.49 10.27 3.28
C PRO A 157 13.19 10.86 2.74
N ILE A 158 12.07 10.37 3.28
CA ILE A 158 10.74 10.94 3.11
C ILE A 158 10.23 11.42 4.47
N ARG A 159 9.67 12.63 4.52
CA ARG A 159 9.12 13.23 5.74
C ARG A 159 7.73 13.78 5.50
N PHE A 160 6.88 13.62 6.49
CA PHE A 160 5.50 14.11 6.53
C PHE A 160 5.39 15.13 7.65
N ILE A 161 4.95 16.34 7.31
CA ILE A 161 4.73 17.43 8.25
C ILE A 161 3.30 17.98 8.09
N PRO A 162 2.66 18.52 9.12
CA PRO A 162 1.43 19.27 8.95
C PRO A 162 1.63 20.41 7.96
N ASP A 163 0.76 20.51 6.96
CA ASP A 163 0.71 21.67 6.07
C ASP A 163 -0.10 22.74 6.78
N GLY A 164 0.58 23.67 7.45
CA GLY A 164 -0.02 24.73 8.27
C GLY A 164 -0.75 25.84 7.49
N THR A 165 -1.28 25.50 6.31
CA THR A 165 -1.96 26.43 5.37
C THR A 165 -3.43 26.60 5.69
#